data_AF-A0A7S2MEC1-F1
#
_entry.id   AF-A0A7S2MEC1-F1
#
_cell.length_a   1.000
_cell.length_b   1.000
_cell.length_c   1.000
_cell.angle_alpha   90.00
_cell.angle_beta   90.00
_cell.angle_gamma   90.00
#
_symmetry.space_group_name_H-M   'P 1'
#
loop_
_entity.id
_entity.type
_entity.pdbx_description
1 polymer ?
#
loop_
_entity_poly.entity_id
_entity_poly.type
_entity_poly.pdbx_seq_one_letter_code
_entity_poly.pdbx_strand_id
1 'polypeptide(L)'
;HHFLLGRERPPPEDANELFGRHAGDSEKLFPRYTHAAAATTGEVEVNGKVLRMWTFAQLDALNQKVLKERALAIRDAVGEANCPPIPSIQSQDLIRWILHMQAKMSGGEREPPVGRAGGGGGYGAGGGHYVPASFAKDTKDRPIADARAPGTRPFHAPFGPRNFHWQEESDGPAK
;
A
#
# COMPACT_ATOMS: atom_id res chain seq x y z
N HIS A 1 -12.25 4.95 60.53
CA HIS A 1 -11.96 3.93 59.51
C HIS A 1 -13.16 3.80 58.57
N HIS A 2 -13.35 4.71 57.62
CA HIS A 2 -14.60 4.74 56.84
C HIS A 2 -14.41 5.29 55.42
N PHE A 3 -13.52 4.70 54.62
CA PHE A 3 -13.47 4.96 53.17
C PHE A 3 -12.93 3.71 52.47
N LEU A 4 -13.72 3.12 51.56
CA LEU A 4 -13.40 2.19 50.46
C LEU A 4 -14.51 1.13 50.22
N LEU A 5 -15.77 1.54 50.21
CA LEU A 5 -16.86 0.76 49.64
C LEU A 5 -17.65 1.69 48.72
N GLY A 6 -17.76 1.35 47.43
CA GLY A 6 -18.82 1.92 46.58
C GLY A 6 -18.43 2.82 45.40
N ARG A 7 -17.34 2.54 44.67
CA ARG A 7 -17.26 2.94 43.26
C ARG A 7 -17.01 1.72 42.40
N GLU A 8 -18.00 0.84 42.37
CA GLU A 8 -18.09 -0.16 41.31
C GLU A 8 -18.28 0.61 40.00
N ARG A 9 -17.24 0.57 39.18
CA ARG A 9 -17.28 1.11 37.82
C ARG A 9 -18.20 0.17 37.04
N PRO A 10 -19.32 0.64 36.49
CA PRO A 10 -20.19 -0.23 35.69
C PRO A 10 -19.34 -0.87 34.57
N PRO A 11 -19.50 -2.18 34.32
CA PRO A 11 -18.80 -2.83 33.23
C PRO A 11 -19.20 -2.12 31.93
N PRO A 12 -18.22 -1.75 31.07
CA PRO A 12 -18.55 -1.20 29.77
C PRO A 12 -19.38 -2.24 29.01
N GLU A 13 -20.59 -1.87 28.59
CA GLU A 13 -21.51 -2.77 27.89
C GLU A 13 -20.95 -3.21 26.52
N ASP A 14 -19.97 -2.46 26.00
CA ASP A 14 -19.30 -2.76 24.74
C ASP A 14 -17.80 -3.02 24.96
N ALA A 15 -17.44 -4.29 25.14
CA ALA A 15 -16.05 -4.75 25.19
C ALA A 15 -15.23 -4.39 23.93
N ASN A 16 -15.89 -3.96 22.85
CA ASN A 16 -15.26 -3.51 21.62
C ASN A 16 -14.81 -2.04 21.62
N GLU A 17 -15.24 -1.21 22.57
CA GLU A 17 -14.79 0.20 22.65
C GLU A 17 -13.46 0.38 23.41
N LEU A 18 -13.05 -0.62 24.22
CA LEU A 18 -11.92 -0.45 25.14
C LEU A 18 -10.55 -0.34 24.45
N PHE A 19 -10.45 -0.81 23.22
CA PHE A 19 -9.28 -0.61 22.37
C PHE A 19 -9.73 0.24 21.20
N GLY A 20 -9.63 1.58 21.30
CA GLY A 20 -10.01 2.57 20.28
C GLY A 20 -9.33 2.38 18.92
N ARG A 21 -9.61 1.24 18.31
CA ARG A 21 -9.12 0.68 17.06
C ARG A 21 -10.30 -0.13 16.54
N HIS A 22 -11.12 0.49 15.74
CA HIS A 22 -12.26 -0.19 15.13
C HIS A 22 -11.77 -1.21 14.11
N ALA A 23 -12.52 -2.30 13.90
CA ALA A 23 -12.29 -3.21 12.78
C ALA A 23 -12.42 -2.40 11.48
N GLY A 24 -11.28 -2.16 10.81
CA GLY A 24 -11.19 -1.29 9.63
C GLY A 24 -10.25 -0.08 9.79
N ASP A 25 -9.86 0.30 11.01
CA ASP A 25 -8.90 1.41 11.23
C ASP A 25 -7.54 1.15 10.62
N SER A 26 -7.16 -0.13 10.47
CA SER A 26 -5.94 -0.51 9.77
C SER A 26 -5.91 -0.03 8.31
N GLU A 27 -7.07 0.10 7.66
CA GLU A 27 -7.14 0.59 6.28
C GLU A 27 -7.09 2.11 6.18
N LYS A 28 -7.52 2.82 7.23
CA LYS A 28 -7.36 4.27 7.32
C LYS A 28 -5.93 4.67 7.66
N LEU A 29 -5.27 3.94 8.55
CA LEU A 29 -3.90 4.22 8.97
C LEU A 29 -2.86 3.80 7.92
N PHE A 30 -3.17 2.80 7.10
CA PHE A 30 -2.28 2.29 6.06
C PHE A 30 -3.06 2.11 4.76
N PRO A 31 -2.96 3.06 3.81
CA PRO A 31 -3.65 2.95 2.53
C PRO A 31 -3.33 1.61 1.85
N ARG A 32 -4.37 0.78 1.64
CA ARG A 32 -4.25 -0.57 1.00
C ARG A 32 -3.60 -0.56 -0.39
N TYR A 33 -3.57 0.61 -1.04
CA TYR A 33 -3.07 0.78 -2.40
C TYR A 33 -1.83 1.66 -2.48
N THR A 34 -0.96 1.63 -1.47
CA THR A 34 0.43 1.97 -1.76
C THR A 34 0.97 0.84 -2.64
N HIS A 35 0.95 1.05 -3.96
CA HIS A 35 1.79 0.32 -4.89
C HIS A 35 3.23 0.58 -4.44
N ALA A 36 3.71 -0.23 -3.49
CA ALA A 36 5.11 -0.33 -3.16
C ALA A 36 5.79 -0.86 -4.43
N ALA A 37 6.14 0.05 -5.34
CA ALA A 37 7.00 -0.23 -6.46
C ALA A 37 8.20 -1.00 -5.91
N ALA A 38 8.49 -2.15 -6.53
CA ALA A 38 9.45 -3.14 -6.04
C ALA A 38 10.63 -2.45 -5.38
N ALA A 39 10.69 -2.52 -4.04
CA ALA A 39 11.75 -1.90 -3.27
C ALA A 39 13.06 -2.38 -3.86
N THR A 40 13.84 -1.46 -4.42
CA THR A 40 15.16 -1.72 -4.99
C THR A 40 15.92 -2.58 -4.00
N THR A 41 16.21 -3.83 -4.37
CA THR A 41 17.11 -4.67 -3.59
C THR A 41 18.47 -3.99 -3.59
N GLY A 42 18.83 -3.37 -2.48
CA GLY A 42 20.02 -2.55 -2.35
C GLY A 42 20.46 -2.42 -0.91
N GLU A 43 21.58 -1.75 -0.71
CA GLU A 43 22.10 -1.38 0.60
C GLU A 43 21.97 0.14 0.77
N VAL A 44 21.52 0.58 1.93
CA VAL A 44 21.36 2.00 2.27
C VAL A 44 22.17 2.28 3.52
N GLU A 45 23.01 3.30 3.47
CA GLU A 45 23.79 3.76 4.62
C GLU A 45 22.98 4.78 5.42
N VAL A 46 22.69 4.46 6.69
CA VAL A 46 21.98 5.34 7.63
C VAL A 46 22.85 5.51 8.87
N ASN A 47 23.23 6.76 9.18
CA ASN A 47 24.08 7.08 10.33
C ASN A 47 25.40 6.26 10.38
N GLY A 48 26.02 6.03 9.22
CA GLY A 48 27.26 5.24 9.09
C GLY A 48 27.08 3.73 9.20
N LYS A 49 25.84 3.23 9.30
CA LYS A 49 25.53 1.79 9.26
C LYS A 49 24.90 1.42 7.93
N VAL A 50 25.46 0.41 7.27
CA VAL A 50 24.91 -0.14 6.03
C VAL A 50 23.79 -1.12 6.36
N LEU A 51 22.57 -0.79 5.94
CA LEU A 51 21.39 -1.63 6.07
C LEU A 51 20.99 -2.21 4.72
N ARG A 52 20.66 -3.50 4.71
CA ARG A 52 20.13 -4.15 3.51
C ARG A 52 18.62 -3.88 3.37
N MET A 53 18.18 -3.61 2.15
CA MET A 53 16.76 -3.48 1.82
C MET A 53 16.16 -4.85 1.46
N TRP A 54 14.89 -5.04 1.78
CA TRP A 54 14.16 -6.29 1.58
C TRP A 54 12.85 -6.03 0.86
N THR A 55 12.44 -6.99 0.04
CA THR A 55 11.12 -6.98 -0.59
C THR A 55 10.08 -7.66 0.31
N PHE A 56 8.79 -7.39 0.06
CA PHE A 56 7.71 -8.04 0.80
C PHE A 56 7.82 -9.56 0.76
N ALA A 57 8.00 -10.16 -0.43
CA ALA A 57 8.11 -11.60 -0.60
C ALA A 57 9.30 -12.21 0.19
N GLN A 58 10.41 -11.49 0.30
CA GLN A 58 11.55 -11.92 1.11
C GLN A 58 11.23 -11.88 2.60
N LEU A 59 10.49 -10.89 3.08
CA LEU A 59 10.12 -10.78 4.49
C LEU A 59 9.01 -11.76 4.87
N ASP A 60 8.06 -12.02 3.96
CA ASP A 60 6.95 -12.96 4.16
C ASP A 60 7.42 -14.41 4.27
N ALA A 61 8.54 -14.74 3.62
CA ALA A 61 9.19 -16.05 3.74
C ALA A 61 10.00 -16.24 5.05
N LEU A 62 10.13 -15.22 5.90
CA LEU A 62 10.92 -15.28 7.13
C LEU A 62 10.08 -15.54 8.38
N ASN A 63 10.71 -16.16 9.39
CA ASN A 63 10.11 -16.37 10.70
C ASN A 63 9.95 -15.04 11.47
N GLN A 64 8.93 -14.95 12.32
CA GLN A 64 8.64 -13.77 13.14
C GLN A 64 9.82 -13.32 14.02
N LYS A 65 10.62 -14.26 14.54
CA LYS A 65 11.83 -13.94 15.32
C LYS A 65 12.83 -13.14 14.50
N VAL A 66 13.08 -13.57 13.26
CA VAL A 66 13.99 -12.89 12.33
C VAL A 66 13.43 -11.51 11.95
N LEU A 67 12.12 -11.40 11.71
CA LEU A 67 11.48 -10.10 11.44
C LEU A 67 11.69 -9.11 12.59
N LYS A 68 11.56 -9.57 13.85
CA LYS A 68 11.78 -8.74 15.03
C LYS A 68 13.23 -8.28 15.14
N GLU A 69 14.19 -9.16 14.89
CA GLU A 69 15.63 -8.80 14.86
C GLU A 69 15.91 -7.76 13.78
N ARG A 70 15.33 -7.89 12.58
CA ARG A 70 15.46 -6.90 11.50
C ARG A 70 14.84 -5.55 11.90
N ALA A 71 13.67 -5.56 12.53
CA ALA A 71 13.03 -4.33 13.01
C ALA A 71 13.88 -3.61 14.06
N LEU A 72 14.48 -4.35 14.99
CA LEU A 72 15.40 -3.79 16.00
C LEU A 72 16.67 -3.23 15.34
N ALA A 73 17.28 -3.94 14.39
CA ALA A 73 18.45 -3.45 13.67
C ALA A 73 18.19 -2.13 12.92
N ILE A 74 17.00 -1.97 12.33
CA ILE A 74 16.56 -0.71 11.72
C ILE A 74 16.42 0.39 12.77
N ARG A 75 15.76 0.09 13.91
CA ARG A 75 15.61 1.06 15.02
C ARG A 75 16.95 1.51 15.59
N ASP A 76 17.91 0.60 15.72
CA ASP A 76 19.26 0.89 16.23
C ASP A 76 20.12 1.68 15.25
N ALA A 77 19.81 1.63 13.95
CA ALA A 77 20.49 2.42 12.92
C ALA A 77 19.88 3.81 12.78
N VAL A 78 18.55 3.92 12.76
CA VAL A 78 17.82 5.19 12.60
C VAL A 78 17.77 5.99 13.91
N GLY A 79 17.82 5.31 15.05
CA GLY A 79 17.67 5.86 16.39
C GLY A 79 16.22 5.79 16.89
N GLU A 80 16.06 5.53 18.19
CA GLU A 80 14.76 5.35 18.83
C GLU A 80 13.85 6.58 18.69
N ALA A 81 14.40 7.79 18.77
CA ALA A 81 13.64 9.03 18.66
C ALA A 81 12.98 9.25 17.28
N ASN A 82 13.53 8.61 16.23
CA ASN A 82 13.09 8.79 14.84
C ASN A 82 12.23 7.63 14.34
N CYS A 83 11.98 6.61 15.17
CA CYS A 83 11.23 5.42 14.80
C CYS A 83 9.86 5.37 15.48
N PRO A 84 8.79 5.01 14.75
CA PRO A 84 7.52 4.67 15.38
C PRO A 84 7.66 3.40 16.23
N PRO A 85 6.81 3.21 17.26
CA PRO A 85 6.86 2.04 18.12
C PRO A 85 6.71 0.74 17.32
N ILE A 86 7.49 -0.28 17.68
CA ILE A 86 7.50 -1.58 16.98
C ILE A 86 6.22 -2.36 17.34
N PRO A 87 5.43 -2.84 16.36
CA PRO A 87 4.27 -3.68 16.62
C PRO A 87 4.70 -5.08 17.10
N SER A 88 4.01 -5.65 18.09
CA SER A 88 4.46 -6.87 18.78
C SER A 88 3.75 -8.16 18.39
N ILE A 89 2.55 -8.09 17.78
CA ILE A 89 1.63 -9.25 17.79
C ILE A 89 1.66 -10.05 16.48
N GLN A 90 1.72 -9.41 15.31
CA GLN A 90 1.53 -10.09 14.02
C GLN A 90 2.74 -9.93 13.09
N SER A 91 3.10 -10.99 12.37
CA SER A 91 4.18 -10.96 11.36
C SER A 91 3.89 -9.94 10.27
N GLN A 92 2.64 -9.87 9.79
CA GLN A 92 2.22 -8.91 8.76
C GLN A 92 2.43 -7.45 9.19
N ASP A 93 2.19 -7.14 10.47
CA ASP A 93 2.42 -5.79 10.99
C ASP A 93 3.92 -5.45 11.07
N LEU A 94 4.76 -6.42 11.41
CA LEU A 94 6.22 -6.25 11.38
C LEU A 94 6.73 -6.03 9.95
N ILE A 95 6.23 -6.78 8.97
CA ILE A 95 6.59 -6.63 7.56
C ILE A 95 6.23 -5.22 7.08
N ARG A 96 4.99 -4.76 7.35
CA ARG A 96 4.54 -3.40 7.01
C ARG A 96 5.41 -2.34 7.69
N TRP A 97 5.75 -2.53 8.96
CA TRP A 97 6.61 -1.61 9.70
C TRP A 97 8.01 -1.51 9.07
N ILE A 98 8.62 -2.64 8.73
CA ILE A 98 9.95 -2.69 8.07
C ILE A 98 9.91 -1.96 6.73
N LEU A 99 8.91 -2.26 5.88
CA LEU A 99 8.76 -1.62 4.58
C LEU A 99 8.50 -0.11 4.69
N HIS A 100 7.71 0.30 5.68
CA HIS A 100 7.47 1.72 5.96
C HIS A 100 8.77 2.44 6.35
N MET A 101 9.56 1.86 7.25
CA MET A 101 10.85 2.44 7.63
C MET A 101 11.84 2.47 6.46
N GLN A 102 11.83 1.45 5.60
CA GLN A 102 12.62 1.39 4.36
C GLN A 102 12.25 2.49 3.38
N ALA A 103 10.96 2.81 3.24
CA ALA A 103 10.51 3.92 2.41
C ALA A 103 11.00 5.28 2.96
N LYS A 104 10.92 5.48 4.29
CA LYS A 104 11.39 6.71 4.95
C LYS A 104 12.90 6.92 4.79
N MET A 105 13.71 5.89 4.99
CA MET A 105 15.17 5.99 4.89
C MET A 105 15.67 6.12 3.45
N SER A 106 14.98 5.50 2.48
CA SER A 106 15.37 5.55 1.07
C SER A 106 15.12 6.91 0.41
N GLY A 107 14.60 7.90 1.14
CA GLY A 107 14.27 9.21 0.59
C GLY A 107 13.14 9.17 -0.44
N GLY A 108 12.37 8.07 -0.48
CA GLY A 108 11.19 7.92 -1.34
C GLY A 108 10.03 8.83 -0.94
N GLU A 109 10.13 9.46 0.23
CA GLU A 109 9.32 10.60 0.64
C GLU A 109 9.99 11.94 0.27
N ARG A 110 10.70 11.99 -0.87
CA ARG A 110 10.47 13.12 -1.78
C ARG A 110 9.00 13.00 -2.16
N GLU A 111 8.16 13.59 -1.32
CA GLU A 111 6.87 14.14 -1.71
C GLU A 111 7.02 14.54 -3.19
N PRO A 112 6.34 13.86 -4.16
CA PRO A 112 6.30 14.40 -5.51
C PRO A 112 5.79 15.81 -5.29
N PRO A 113 6.56 16.86 -5.64
CA PRO A 113 6.33 18.21 -5.12
C PRO A 113 4.83 18.47 -5.17
N VAL A 114 4.15 18.42 -4.01
CA VAL A 114 2.75 18.77 -3.97
C VAL A 114 2.84 20.26 -4.13
N GLY A 115 2.78 20.66 -5.40
CA GLY A 115 2.69 22.04 -5.79
C GLY A 115 1.64 22.64 -4.88
N ARG A 116 2.08 23.60 -4.07
CA ARG A 116 1.20 24.52 -3.37
C ARG A 116 0.15 25.00 -4.37
N ALA A 117 -1.03 24.41 -4.31
CA ALA A 117 -2.27 25.03 -4.71
C ALA A 117 -3.02 25.32 -3.42
N GLY A 118 -2.57 26.38 -2.73
CA GLY A 118 -3.48 27.14 -1.90
C GLY A 118 -4.51 27.78 -2.82
N GLY A 119 -5.79 27.63 -2.51
CA GLY A 119 -6.88 28.29 -3.23
C GLY A 119 -8.09 27.39 -3.31
N GLY A 120 -9.12 27.74 -2.54
CA GLY A 120 -10.28 26.90 -2.33
C GLY A 120 -11.19 26.72 -3.54
N GLY A 121 -12.00 25.67 -3.41
CA GLY A 121 -13.41 25.70 -3.78
C GLY A 121 -13.73 25.17 -5.18
N GLY A 122 -14.93 24.59 -5.27
CA GLY A 122 -15.67 24.62 -6.51
C GLY A 122 -15.53 23.38 -7.38
N TYR A 123 -16.59 22.60 -7.34
CA TYR A 123 -17.16 21.95 -8.52
C TYR A 123 -17.15 22.96 -9.69
N GLY A 124 -16.27 22.78 -10.69
CA GLY A 124 -16.31 23.59 -11.90
C GLY A 124 -15.02 23.65 -12.71
N ALA A 125 -15.08 23.10 -13.92
CA ALA A 125 -14.33 23.48 -15.12
C ALA A 125 -12.78 23.44 -15.12
N GLY A 126 -12.23 22.54 -15.94
CA GLY A 126 -10.98 22.80 -16.66
C GLY A 126 -9.67 22.30 -16.02
N GLY A 127 -9.56 21.00 -15.74
CA GLY A 127 -8.30 20.39 -15.30
C GLY A 127 -7.49 19.82 -16.47
N GLY A 128 -6.72 20.67 -17.16
CA GLY A 128 -5.84 20.28 -18.25
C GLY A 128 -4.74 19.30 -17.82
N HIS A 129 -4.59 18.23 -18.60
CA HIS A 129 -3.49 17.27 -18.48
C HIS A 129 -2.14 18.00 -18.64
N TYR A 130 -1.28 17.95 -17.62
CA TYR A 130 0.06 18.51 -17.70
C TYR A 130 0.95 17.57 -18.52
N VAL A 131 1.08 17.86 -19.81
CA VAL A 131 1.97 17.17 -20.73
C VAL A 131 3.37 17.79 -20.60
N PRO A 132 4.44 17.00 -20.39
CA PRO A 132 5.81 17.51 -20.38
C PRO A 132 6.10 18.32 -21.66
N ALA A 133 6.79 19.47 -21.55
CA ALA A 133 7.05 20.37 -22.68
C ALA A 133 7.74 19.69 -23.89
N SER A 134 8.46 18.59 -23.65
CA SER A 134 9.07 17.74 -24.67
C SER A 134 8.03 17.09 -25.59
N PHE A 135 6.88 16.69 -25.05
CA PHE A 135 5.78 16.07 -25.79
C PHE A 135 4.93 17.10 -26.55
N ALA A 136 4.87 18.34 -26.07
CA ALA A 136 4.11 19.41 -26.74
C ALA A 136 4.75 19.90 -28.05
N LYS A 137 6.05 19.62 -28.27
CA LYS A 137 6.74 19.96 -29.52
C LYS A 137 6.51 18.94 -30.64
N ASP A 138 6.38 17.65 -30.31
CA ASP A 138 6.26 16.57 -31.31
C ASP A 138 4.86 16.52 -31.98
N THR A 139 3.81 16.99 -31.29
CA THR A 139 2.44 16.98 -31.83
C THR A 139 2.16 18.05 -32.87
N LYS A 140 3.06 19.02 -33.08
CA LYS A 140 2.88 20.06 -34.11
C LYS A 140 3.30 19.62 -35.52
N ASP A 141 4.17 18.63 -35.64
CA ASP A 141 4.70 18.18 -36.94
C ASP A 141 3.95 16.97 -37.52
N ARG A 142 2.95 16.43 -36.82
CA ARG A 142 2.11 15.33 -37.31
C ARG A 142 0.63 15.72 -37.24
N PRO A 143 0.06 16.36 -38.27
CA PRO A 143 -1.38 16.51 -38.36
C PRO A 143 -2.02 15.12 -38.33
N ILE A 144 -2.72 14.81 -37.23
CA ILE A 144 -3.61 13.65 -37.13
C ILE A 144 -4.75 13.94 -38.10
N ALA A 145 -4.60 13.50 -39.35
CA ALA A 145 -5.69 13.47 -40.29
C ALA A 145 -6.72 12.47 -39.77
N ASP A 146 -7.90 12.98 -39.38
CA ASP A 146 -9.11 12.24 -39.02
C ASP A 146 -9.69 11.49 -40.22
N ALA A 147 -8.94 10.52 -40.75
CA ALA A 147 -9.37 9.62 -41.81
C ALA A 147 -9.26 8.16 -41.32
N ARG A 148 -9.85 7.85 -40.16
CA ARG A 148 -10.08 6.44 -39.80
C ARG A 148 -11.36 5.98 -40.50
N ALA A 149 -11.18 5.39 -41.68
CA ALA A 149 -12.25 4.70 -42.40
C ALA A 149 -12.95 3.67 -41.49
N PRO A 150 -14.29 3.51 -41.59
CA PRO A 150 -15.05 2.54 -40.81
C PRO A 150 -14.75 1.11 -41.30
N GLY A 151 -13.64 0.56 -40.81
CA GLY A 151 -13.27 -0.84 -40.99
C GLY A 151 -13.72 -1.66 -39.78
N THR A 152 -14.82 -2.37 -39.93
CA THR A 152 -15.31 -3.42 -39.01
C THR A 152 -14.19 -4.41 -38.71
N ARG A 153 -13.65 -4.37 -37.49
CA ARG A 153 -12.86 -5.50 -36.97
C ARG A 153 -13.55 -6.04 -35.72
N PRO A 154 -13.82 -7.34 -35.64
CA PRO A 154 -14.41 -7.94 -34.46
C PRO A 154 -13.45 -7.78 -33.27
N PHE A 155 -14.00 -7.24 -32.19
CA PHE A 155 -13.33 -6.96 -30.94
C PHE A 155 -13.09 -8.29 -30.20
N HIS A 156 -11.93 -8.91 -30.42
CA HIS A 156 -11.50 -10.06 -29.62
C HIS A 156 -10.67 -9.55 -28.44
N ALA A 157 -11.33 -9.24 -27.33
CA ALA A 157 -10.64 -8.90 -26.09
C ALA A 157 -10.01 -10.17 -25.47
N PRO A 158 -8.70 -10.20 -25.20
CA PRO A 158 -8.00 -11.40 -24.70
C PRO A 158 -8.35 -11.81 -23.26
N PHE A 159 -9.20 -11.04 -22.56
CA PHE A 159 -9.54 -11.27 -21.14
C PHE A 159 -11.06 -11.29 -20.86
N GLY A 160 -11.88 -11.62 -21.85
CA GLY A 160 -13.32 -11.83 -21.64
C GLY A 160 -13.63 -13.16 -20.93
N PRO A 161 -14.75 -13.25 -20.17
CA PRO A 161 -15.14 -14.48 -19.49
C PRO A 161 -15.30 -15.62 -20.50
N ARG A 162 -14.47 -16.66 -20.34
CA ARG A 162 -14.62 -17.90 -21.11
C ARG A 162 -15.93 -18.55 -20.69
N ASN A 163 -16.87 -18.65 -21.63
CA ASN A 163 -18.03 -19.52 -21.49
C ASN A 163 -17.52 -20.96 -21.32
N PHE A 164 -17.45 -21.42 -20.08
CA PHE A 164 -17.21 -22.82 -19.74
C PHE A 164 -18.48 -23.61 -20.06
N HIS A 165 -18.44 -24.34 -21.16
CA HIS A 165 -19.46 -25.33 -21.49
C HIS A 165 -19.19 -26.57 -20.63
N TRP A 166 -20.00 -26.78 -19.59
CA TRP A 166 -20.02 -28.03 -18.83
C TRP A 166 -20.65 -29.11 -19.71
N GLN A 167 -19.83 -30.06 -20.16
CA GLN A 167 -20.31 -31.29 -20.76
C GLN A 167 -20.59 -32.28 -19.62
N GLU A 168 -21.87 -32.55 -19.42
CA GLU A 168 -22.40 -33.49 -18.44
C GLU A 168 -22.12 -34.91 -18.93
N GLU A 169 -20.98 -35.45 -18.52
CA GLU A 169 -20.60 -36.84 -18.78
C GLU A 169 -21.41 -37.73 -17.84
N SER A 170 -22.45 -38.31 -18.43
CA SER A 170 -23.25 -39.38 -17.87
C SER A 170 -22.48 -40.68 -18.05
N ASP A 171 -22.01 -41.29 -16.96
CA ASP A 171 -21.70 -42.71 -16.97
C ASP A 171 -22.34 -43.40 -15.76
N GLY A 172 -23.04 -44.49 -16.07
CA GLY A 172 -23.97 -45.19 -15.20
C GLY A 172 -23.31 -46.27 -14.36
N PRO A 173 -24.08 -46.91 -13.45
CA PRO A 173 -23.56 -47.93 -12.55
C PRO A 173 -23.44 -49.29 -13.24
N ALA A 174 -22.26 -49.91 -13.11
CA ALA A 174 -22.07 -51.33 -13.37
C ALA A 174 -22.32 -52.15 -12.10
N LYS A 175 -23.03 -53.26 -12.32
CA LYS A 175 -23.66 -54.23 -11.41
C LYS A 175 -22.79 -54.78 -10.28
#